data_AF-A0A0V1D0C2-F1
#
_entry.id   AF-A0A0V1D0C2-F1
#
_cell.length_a   1.000
_cell.length_b   1.000
_cell.length_c   1.000
_cell.angle_alpha   90.00
_cell.angle_beta   90.00
_cell.angle_gamma   90.00
#
_symmetry.space_group_name_H-M   'P 1'
#
loop_
_entity.id
_entity.type
_entity.pdbx_description
1 polymer ?
#
loop_
_entity_poly.entity_id
_entity_poly.type
_entity_poly.pdbx_seq_one_letter_code
_entity_poly.pdbx_strand_id
1 'polypeptide(L)'
;MYVDDLVMSCDEESEVAALIRRVPVFLRKGGFLLRKWASNRVDLLATLPRPEVCETGERELSKALCIYWLNDENVITFRPPATQPLRPEPQRDSF
;
A
#
# COMPACT_ATOMS: atom_id res chain seq x y z
N MET A 1 8.54 -4.63 -8.99
CA MET A 1 7.82 -3.96 -10.10
C MET A 1 7.02 -5.01 -10.81
N TYR A 2 5.69 -4.89 -10.87
CA TYR A 2 4.85 -5.83 -11.62
C TYR A 2 3.86 -5.07 -12.48
N VAL A 3 3.96 -5.30 -13.79
CA VAL A 3 3.24 -4.62 -14.88
C VAL A 3 3.36 -3.09 -14.77
N ASP A 4 2.59 -2.44 -13.90
CA ASP A 4 2.53 -0.98 -13.75
C ASP A 4 2.85 -0.49 -12.32
N ASP A 5 2.94 -1.38 -11.32
CA ASP A 5 3.11 -1.00 -9.92
C ASP A 5 4.58 -1.08 -9.45
N LEU A 6 5.00 -0.03 -8.74
CA LEU A 6 6.29 0.06 -8.05
C LEU A 6 6.06 0.12 -6.54
N VAL A 7 6.56 -0.90 -5.84
CA VAL A 7 6.56 -0.97 -4.37
C VAL A 7 8.00 -0.94 -3.89
N MET A 8 8.27 -0.10 -2.89
CA MET A 8 9.58 0.05 -2.25
C MET A 8 9.37 0.18 -0.74
N SER A 9 10.22 -0.48 0.04
CA SER A 9 10.36 -0.25 1.47
C SER A 9 11.57 0.64 1.73
N CYS A 10 11.46 1.53 2.71
CA CYS A 10 12.55 2.40 3.15
C CYS A 10 12.62 2.37 4.68
N ASP A 11 13.84 2.50 5.21
CA ASP A 11 14.07 2.51 6.65
C ASP A 11 13.98 3.94 7.20
N GLU A 12 14.28 4.95 6.37
CA GLU A 12 14.24 6.36 6.75
C GLU A 12 13.29 7.21 5.90
N GLU A 13 12.67 8.22 6.52
CA GLU A 13 11.83 9.21 5.83
C GLU A 13 12.62 10.02 4.79
N SER A 14 13.93 10.21 5.03
CA SER A 14 14.86 10.91 4.13
C SER A 14 14.96 10.21 2.77
N GLU A 15 14.95 8.86 2.77
CA GLU A 15 15.00 8.02 1.59
C GLU A 15 13.70 8.13 0.79
N VAL A 16 12.56 8.13 1.49
CA VAL A 16 11.24 8.31 0.87
C VAL A 16 11.17 9.67 0.16
N ALA A 17 11.61 10.74 0.81
CA ALA A 17 11.65 12.07 0.22
C ALA A 17 12.55 12.12 -1.04
N ALA A 18 13.68 11.42 -1.02
CA ALA A 18 14.56 11.30 -2.19
C ALA A 18 13.89 10.51 -3.32
N LEU A 19 13.16 9.44 -3.01
CA LEU A 19 12.45 8.62 -3.98
C LEU A 19 11.30 9.38 -4.65
N ILE A 20 10.50 10.12 -3.88
CA ILE A 20 9.42 10.96 -4.40
C ILE A 20 9.95 11.92 -5.49
N ARG A 21 11.16 12.45 -5.30
CA ARG A 21 11.81 13.35 -6.28
C ARG A 21 12.41 12.60 -7.46
N ARG A 22 13.05 11.45 -7.24
CA ARG A 22 13.89 10.78 -8.25
C ARG A 22 13.11 9.80 -9.14
N VAL A 23 12.14 9.09 -8.59
CA VAL A 23 11.38 8.06 -9.32
C VAL A 23 10.62 8.64 -10.51
N PRO A 24 9.89 9.77 -10.43
CA PRO A 24 9.22 10.34 -11.59
C PRO A 24 10.19 10.72 -12.71
N VAL A 25 11.36 11.27 -12.34
CA VAL A 25 12.41 11.62 -13.32
C VAL A 25 12.96 10.36 -14.00
N PHE A 26 13.19 9.30 -13.23
CA PHE A 26 13.65 8.01 -13.75
C PHE A 26 12.62 7.39 -14.71
N LEU A 27 11.35 7.31 -14.30
CA LEU A 27 10.27 6.73 -15.11
C LEU A 27 10.05 7.51 -16.41
N ARG A 28 10.11 8.85 -16.37
CA ARG A 28 10.01 9.70 -17.57
C ARG A 28 11.10 9.41 -18.60
N LYS A 29 12.32 9.05 -18.19
CA LYS A 29 13.39 8.64 -19.12
C LYS A 29 13.03 7.36 -19.88
N GLY A 30 12.23 6.48 -19.26
CA GLY A 30 11.69 5.28 -19.89
C GLY A 30 10.36 5.48 -20.62
N GLY A 31 9.84 6.71 -20.70
CA GLY A 31 8.52 6.99 -21.29
C GLY A 31 7.33 6.65 -20.39
N PHE A 32 7.57 6.36 -19.10
CA PHE A 32 6.51 6.04 -18.13
C PHE A 32 6.11 7.27 -17.32
N LEU A 33 4.80 7.37 -17.04
CA LEU A 33 4.24 8.41 -16.18
C LEU A 33 3.71 7.77 -14.89
N LEU A 34 4.33 8.11 -13.75
CA LEU A 34 3.78 7.76 -12.45
C LEU A 34 2.49 8.55 -12.21
N ARG A 35 1.40 7.84 -11.91
CA ARG A 35 0.05 8.45 -11.79
C ARG A 35 -0.34 8.80 -10.37
N LYS A 36 -0.05 7.89 -9.42
CA LYS A 36 -0.44 8.05 -8.02
C LYS A 36 0.66 7.51 -7.10
N TRP A 37 0.72 8.07 -5.90
CA TRP A 37 1.56 7.67 -4.78
C TRP A 37 0.71 7.14 -3.64
N ALA A 38 1.20 6.11 -2.96
CA ALA A 38 0.64 5.64 -1.70
C ALA A 38 1.77 5.39 -0.69
N SER A 39 1.52 5.68 0.57
CA SER A 39 2.47 5.47 1.67
C SER A 39 1.72 5.19 2.98
N ASN A 40 2.34 4.39 3.85
CA ASN A 40 1.93 4.20 5.25
C ASN A 40 2.12 5.48 6.08
N ARG A 41 2.87 6.45 5.53
CA ARG A 41 3.13 7.76 6.10
C ARG A 41 2.63 8.84 5.15
N VAL A 42 1.34 9.14 5.28
CA VAL A 42 0.65 10.13 4.42
C VAL A 42 1.20 11.54 4.55
N ASP A 43 1.80 11.86 5.70
CA ASP A 43 2.52 13.09 6.00
C ASP A 43 3.69 13.33 5.03
N LEU A 44 4.37 12.27 4.61
CA LEU A 44 5.47 12.36 3.64
C LEU A 44 4.99 12.68 2.22
N LEU A 45 3.70 12.46 1.93
CA LEU A 45 3.08 12.78 0.65
C LEU A 45 2.42 14.16 0.64
N ALA A 46 2.39 14.88 1.77
CA ALA A 46 1.68 16.16 1.90
C ALA A 46 2.19 17.25 0.94
N THR A 47 3.44 17.12 0.46
CA THR A 47 4.02 18.05 -0.52
C THR A 47 3.56 17.80 -1.96
N LEU A 48 2.89 16.68 -2.22
CA LEU A 48 2.44 16.30 -3.56
C LEU A 48 1.06 16.90 -3.87
N PRO A 49 0.76 17.18 -5.15
CA PRO A 49 -0.58 17.55 -5.57
C PRO A 49 -1.59 16.45 -5.21
N ARG A 50 -2.78 16.83 -4.71
CA ARG A 50 -3.83 15.86 -4.34
C ARG A 50 -4.15 14.81 -5.41
N PRO A 51 -4.22 15.13 -6.71
CA PRO A 51 -4.50 14.12 -7.75
C PRO A 51 -3.42 13.03 -7.88
N GLU A 52 -2.21 13.29 -7.38
CA GLU A 52 -1.08 12.36 -7.41
C GLU A 52 -1.01 11.50 -6.14
N VAL A 53 -1.91 11.67 -5.17
CA VAL A 53 -1.93 10.90 -3.93
C VAL A 53 -3.16 9.98 -3.95
N CYS A 54 -2.97 8.69 -3.69
CA CYS A 54 -4.08 7.77 -3.50
C CYS A 54 -4.88 8.19 -2.26
N GLU A 55 -6.20 8.39 -2.42
CA GLU A 55 -7.08 8.56 -1.27
C GLU A 55 -7.15 7.21 -0.53
N THR A 56 -6.82 7.22 0.76
CA THR A 56 -6.65 6.04 1.64
C THR A 56 -7.88 5.11 1.70
N GLY A 57 -9.02 5.51 1.11
CA GLY A 57 -10.24 4.70 1.00
C GLY A 57 -10.39 3.90 -0.30
N GLU A 58 -9.57 4.14 -1.32
CA GLU A 58 -9.63 3.38 -2.59
C GLU A 58 -8.89 2.07 -2.45
N ARG A 59 -9.43 1.15 -1.63
CA ARG A 59 -9.15 -0.30 -1.65
C ARG A 59 -7.66 -0.65 -1.56
N GLU A 60 -7.27 -1.26 -0.44
CA GLU A 60 -6.59 -2.56 -0.54
C GLU A 60 -5.57 -2.58 -1.72
N LEU A 61 -4.37 -2.02 -1.53
CA LEU A 61 -3.30 -2.01 -2.56
C LEU A 61 -2.88 -3.42 -3.03
N SER A 62 -3.61 -4.43 -2.55
CA SER A 62 -3.90 -5.69 -3.19
C SER A 62 -4.42 -5.59 -4.61
N LYS A 63 -3.49 -5.75 -5.54
CA LYS A 63 -3.49 -6.92 -6.45
C LYS A 63 -2.25 -7.01 -7.33
N ALA A 64 -1.21 -6.22 -7.07
CA ALA A 64 0.10 -6.56 -7.61
C ALA A 64 0.54 -7.90 -7.00
N LEU A 65 0.66 -8.97 -7.80
CA LEU A 65 1.25 -10.25 -7.40
C LEU A 65 0.54 -11.03 -6.27
N CYS A 66 -0.76 -10.84 -6.03
CA CYS A 66 -1.46 -11.38 -4.85
C CYS A 66 -0.87 -10.90 -3.51
N ILE A 67 -0.18 -9.75 -3.53
CA ILE A 67 0.36 -9.10 -2.33
C ILE A 67 -0.69 -8.13 -1.79
N TYR A 68 -1.01 -8.22 -0.52
CA TYR A 68 -1.90 -7.35 0.23
C TYR A 68 -1.09 -6.45 1.12
N TRP A 69 -1.42 -5.17 1.14
CA TRP A 69 -0.84 -4.22 2.07
C TRP A 69 -1.84 -3.89 3.18
N LEU A 70 -1.49 -4.28 4.39
CA LEU A 70 -2.16 -3.91 5.63
C LEU A 70 -1.54 -2.60 6.09
N ASN A 71 -2.09 -1.49 5.61
CA ASN A 71 -1.57 -0.15 5.86
C ASN A 71 -1.49 0.15 7.36
N ASP A 72 -2.55 -0.19 8.11
CA ASP A 72 -2.65 0.04 9.56
C ASP A 72 -1.58 -0.74 10.36
N GLU A 73 -1.23 -1.94 9.90
CA GLU A 73 -0.25 -2.80 10.55
C GLU A 73 1.18 -2.60 10.00
N ASN A 74 1.33 -1.79 8.95
CA ASN A 74 2.56 -1.66 8.19
C ASN A 74 3.12 -3.02 7.70
N VAL A 75 2.23 -3.94 7.29
CA VAL A 75 2.59 -5.30 6.89
C VAL A 75 2.20 -5.55 5.44
N ILE A 76 3.08 -6.26 4.73
CA ILE A 76 2.84 -6.76 3.38
C ILE A 76 2.70 -8.29 3.46
N THR A 77 1.60 -8.86 2.94
CA THR A 77 1.28 -10.30 3.06
C THR A 77 0.75 -10.89 1.74
N PHE A 78 0.76 -12.21 1.58
CA PHE A 78 0.27 -12.92 0.38
C PHE A 78 -1.17 -13.45 0.51
N ARG A 79 -1.81 -13.30 1.68
CA ARG A 79 -3.21 -13.69 1.92
C ARG A 79 -3.95 -12.56 2.61
N PRO A 80 -5.19 -12.23 2.20
CA PRO A 80 -6.01 -11.32 2.98
C PRO A 80 -6.23 -11.94 4.36
N PRO A 81 -6.18 -11.14 5.46
CA PRO A 81 -6.56 -11.62 6.78
C PRO A 81 -7.97 -12.18 6.68
N ALA A 82 -8.17 -13.42 7.14
CA ALA A 82 -9.52 -13.97 7.20
C ALA A 82 -10.34 -13.05 8.12
N THR A 83 -11.34 -12.36 7.57
CA THR A 83 -12.38 -11.75 8.39
C THR A 83 -13.10 -12.91 9.05
N GLN A 84 -12.64 -13.34 10.22
CA GLN A 84 -13.41 -14.30 11.01
C GLN A 84 -14.57 -13.52 11.62
N PRO A 85 -15.84 -13.73 11.21
CA PRO A 85 -16.90 -13.49 12.17
C PRO A 85 -16.63 -14.41 13.35
N LEU A 86 -16.59 -13.84 14.56
CA LEU A 86 -16.59 -14.61 15.82
C LEU A 86 -17.63 -15.72 15.67
N ARG A 87 -17.19 -16.98 15.57
CA ARG A 87 -18.12 -18.10 15.69
C ARG A 87 -18.73 -17.99 17.08
N PRO A 88 -20.06 -17.89 17.24
CA PRO A 88 -20.65 -18.06 18.55
C PRO A 88 -20.25 -19.44 19.06
N GLU A 89 -19.77 -19.51 20.31
CA GLU A 89 -19.43 -20.78 20.94
C GLU A 89 -20.63 -21.72 20.83
N PRO A 90 -20.43 -23.00 20.42
CA PRO A 90 -21.52 -23.95 20.45
C PRO A 90 -21.94 -24.12 21.92
N GLN A 91 -23.18 -23.75 22.23
CA GLN A 91 -23.81 -24.13 23.49
C GLN A 91 -23.67 -25.66 23.62
N ARG A 92 -22.94 -26.09 24.64
CA ARG A 92 -22.91 -27.50 25.02
C ARG A 92 -24.32 -27.86 25.49
N ASP A 93 -25.07 -28.56 24.65
CA ASP A 93 -26.26 -29.26 25.11
C ASP A 93 -25.82 -30.25 26.19
N SER A 94 -26.36 -30.04 27.39
CA SER A 94 -26.16 -30.93 28.53
C SER A 94 -27.04 -32.16 28.30
N PHE A 95 -26.42 -33.33 28.27
CA PHE A 95 -27.11 -34.63 28.31
C PHE A 95 -27.81 -34.84 29.65
#